data_AF-A0A1F2VI24-F1
#
_entry.id   AF-A0A1F2VI24-F1
#
_cell.length_a   1.000
_cell.length_b   1.000
_cell.length_c   1.000
_cell.angle_alpha   90.00
_cell.angle_beta   90.00
_cell.angle_gamma   90.00
#
_symmetry.space_group_name_H-M   'P 1'
#
loop_
_entity.id
_entity.type
_entity.pdbx_description
1 polymer ?
#
loop_
_entity_poly.entity_id
_entity_poly.type
_entity_poly.pdbx_seq_one_letter_code
_entity_poly.pdbx_strand_id
1 'polypeptide(L)'
;MTHLTRNELQQWEAGALDGDRARVVAHLASCGECSALLASIVREPTAALPAEGIDVAAFRAAGLHASARLAPRRAIDWQRLAGAAAVLLAVSGTLYYTSGPETTSVQRGTDDAGVVAQSPRGEVDGNAPLRFSWTGAPGAVRLFVVDVTRPEPLVDRTVEGGSFEVSAEERRLFERGSTYHWFVEYRDASGAMITSQTTRFSLR
;
A
#
# COMPACT_ATOMS: atom_id res chain seq x y z
N MET A 1 10.30 17.43 -25.73
CA MET A 1 11.31 16.82 -24.84
C MET A 1 11.79 15.55 -25.53
N THR A 2 13.11 15.30 -25.55
CA THR A 2 13.67 14.06 -26.09
C THR A 2 13.56 12.96 -25.04
N HIS A 3 12.95 11.83 -25.38
CA HIS A 3 12.80 10.68 -24.49
C HIS A 3 14.13 9.91 -24.35
N LEU A 4 14.36 9.33 -23.18
CA LEU A 4 15.45 8.37 -22.99
C LEU A 4 15.16 7.09 -23.78
N THR A 5 16.16 6.60 -24.49
CA THR A 5 16.07 5.34 -25.23
C THR A 5 16.16 4.15 -24.26
N ARG A 6 15.63 3.00 -24.68
CA ARG A 6 15.74 1.74 -23.91
C ARG A 6 17.20 1.38 -23.59
N ASN A 7 18.11 1.58 -24.54
CA ASN A 7 19.54 1.29 -24.37
C ASN A 7 20.19 2.19 -23.30
N GLU A 8 19.87 3.49 -23.29
CA GLU A 8 20.35 4.40 -22.24
C GLU A 8 19.85 4.00 -20.85
N LEU A 9 18.58 3.59 -20.72
CA LEU A 9 18.02 3.13 -19.46
C LEU A 9 18.66 1.83 -18.98
N GLN A 10 18.95 0.89 -19.88
CA GLN A 10 19.67 -0.36 -19.56
C GLN A 10 21.12 -0.09 -19.14
N GLN A 11 21.83 0.82 -19.82
CA GLN A 11 23.19 1.20 -19.44
C GLN A 11 23.24 1.93 -18.10
N TRP A 12 22.23 2.75 -17.81
CA TRP A 12 22.09 3.41 -16.51
C TRP A 12 21.82 2.42 -15.38
N GLU A 13 20.95 1.43 -15.59
CA GLU A 13 20.67 0.36 -14.61
C GLU A 13 21.91 -0.51 -14.34
N ALA A 14 22.69 -0.82 -15.37
CA ALA A 14 23.96 -1.53 -15.26
C ALA A 14 25.10 -0.71 -14.64
N GLY A 15 24.87 0.55 -14.25
CA GLY A 15 25.88 1.44 -13.66
C GLY A 15 26.91 1.99 -14.64
N ALA A 16 26.74 1.79 -15.95
CA ALA A 16 27.69 2.28 -16.96
C ALA A 16 27.62 3.81 -17.16
N LEU A 17 26.59 4.47 -16.62
CA LEU A 17 26.32 5.90 -16.76
C LEU A 17 26.27 6.64 -15.41
N ASP A 18 27.17 6.32 -14.47
CA ASP A 18 27.19 6.93 -13.14
C ASP A 18 27.33 8.48 -13.16
N GLY A 19 28.04 9.03 -14.15
CA GLY A 19 28.18 10.48 -14.34
C GLY A 19 26.89 11.20 -14.75
N ASP A 20 25.91 10.46 -15.29
CA ASP A 20 24.65 10.98 -15.84
C ASP A 20 23.45 10.75 -14.92
N ARG A 21 23.69 10.20 -13.72
CA ARG A 21 22.62 9.78 -12.80
C ARG A 21 21.66 10.91 -12.45
N ALA A 22 22.17 12.11 -12.17
CA ALA A 22 21.32 13.26 -11.83
C ALA A 22 20.39 13.66 -12.99
N ARG A 23 20.88 13.62 -14.24
CA ARG A 23 20.11 13.93 -15.45
C ARG A 23 19.01 12.92 -15.67
N VAL A 24 19.33 11.63 -15.57
CA VAL A 24 18.37 10.53 -15.79
C VAL A 24 17.27 10.55 -14.72
N VAL A 25 17.63 10.71 -13.44
CA VAL A 25 16.66 10.78 -12.34
C VAL A 25 15.72 11.98 -12.50
N ALA A 26 16.26 13.16 -12.83
CA ALA A 26 15.43 14.34 -13.06
C ALA A 26 14.48 14.15 -14.25
N HIS A 27 14.93 13.51 -15.33
CA HIS A 27 14.08 13.22 -16.49
C HIS A 27 12.95 12.25 -16.13
N LEU A 28 13.26 11.14 -15.46
CA LEU A 28 12.29 10.12 -15.04
C LEU A 28 11.21 10.68 -14.09
N ALA A 29 11.57 11.65 -13.24
CA ALA A 29 10.61 12.34 -12.38
C ALA A 29 9.60 13.19 -13.17
N SER A 30 9.97 13.65 -14.37
CA SER A 30 9.15 14.52 -15.21
C SER A 30 8.45 13.83 -16.38
N CYS A 31 8.90 12.62 -16.77
CA CYS A 31 8.43 11.91 -17.96
C CYS A 31 7.87 10.52 -17.60
N GLY A 32 6.53 10.41 -17.57
CA GLY A 32 5.84 9.17 -17.21
C GLY A 32 6.11 8.00 -18.17
N GLU A 33 6.29 8.27 -19.47
CA GLU A 33 6.59 7.25 -20.47
C GLU A 33 7.97 6.60 -20.24
N CYS A 34 9.00 7.40 -19.96
CA CYS A 34 10.33 6.88 -19.66
C CYS A 34 10.36 6.13 -18.32
N SER A 35 9.57 6.56 -17.33
CA SER A 35 9.40 5.84 -16.06
C SER A 35 8.74 4.47 -16.26
N ALA A 36 7.68 4.41 -17.07
CA ALA A 36 7.03 3.15 -17.42
C ALA A 36 7.97 2.20 -18.19
N LEU A 37 8.77 2.74 -19.12
CA LEU A 37 9.76 1.97 -19.86
C LEU A 37 10.84 1.40 -18.92
N LEU A 38 11.37 2.20 -17.99
CA LEU A 38 12.31 1.71 -16.98
C LEU A 38 11.68 0.60 -16.13
N ALA A 39 10.43 0.76 -15.69
CA ALA A 39 9.72 -0.27 -14.95
C ALA A 39 9.57 -1.58 -15.74
N SER A 40 9.37 -1.52 -17.07
CA SER A 40 9.38 -2.73 -17.90
C SER A 40 10.75 -3.39 -17.97
N ILE A 41 11.83 -2.61 -18.07
CA ILE A 41 13.21 -3.13 -18.13
C ILE A 41 13.56 -3.84 -16.82
N VAL A 42 13.17 -3.28 -15.67
CA VAL A 42 13.44 -3.89 -14.35
C VAL A 42 12.57 -5.14 -14.09
N ARG A 43 11.36 -5.18 -14.65
CA ARG A 43 10.45 -6.34 -14.51
C ARG A 43 10.86 -7.52 -15.39
N GLU A 44 11.43 -7.26 -16.56
CA GLU A 44 11.98 -8.29 -17.42
C GLU A 44 13.27 -8.83 -16.78
N PRO A 45 13.29 -10.08 -16.28
CA PRO A 45 14.49 -10.62 -15.66
C PRO A 45 15.62 -10.62 -16.68
N THR A 46 16.69 -9.86 -16.42
CA THR A 46 17.88 -9.80 -17.24
C THR A 46 18.59 -11.15 -17.18
N ALA A 47 18.22 -12.05 -18.10
CA ALA A 47 18.69 -13.42 -18.21
C ALA A 47 18.42 -14.29 -16.97
N ALA A 48 18.00 -15.54 -17.21
CA ALA A 48 17.96 -16.53 -16.16
C ALA A 48 19.34 -16.56 -15.47
N LEU A 49 19.38 -16.26 -14.17
CA LEU A 49 20.49 -16.70 -13.34
C LEU A 49 20.74 -18.16 -13.70
N PRO A 50 22.00 -18.57 -13.96
CA PRO A 50 22.27 -19.95 -14.34
C PRO A 50 21.58 -20.86 -13.32
N ALA A 51 20.72 -21.75 -13.81
CA ALA A 51 19.92 -22.65 -12.97
C ALA A 51 20.80 -23.64 -12.17
N GLU A 52 22.11 -23.60 -12.37
CA GLU A 52 23.09 -24.31 -11.56
C GLU A 52 23.19 -23.69 -10.17
N GLY A 53 22.36 -24.23 -9.27
CA GLY A 53 22.64 -24.36 -7.85
C GLY A 53 23.17 -23.10 -7.19
N ILE A 54 22.28 -22.14 -6.92
CA ILE A 54 22.57 -21.09 -5.95
C ILE A 54 22.85 -21.79 -4.61
N ASP A 55 24.12 -21.88 -4.24
CA ASP A 55 24.52 -22.34 -2.92
C ASP A 55 24.09 -21.30 -1.89
N VAL A 56 22.92 -21.53 -1.31
CA VAL A 56 22.31 -20.67 -0.29
C VAL A 56 23.25 -20.48 0.91
N ALA A 57 24.09 -21.48 1.23
CA ALA A 57 25.05 -21.39 2.31
C ALA A 57 26.20 -20.43 1.96
N ALA A 58 26.75 -20.54 0.75
CA ALA A 58 27.77 -19.60 0.25
C ALA A 58 27.24 -18.16 0.17
N PHE A 59 26.01 -17.98 -0.32
CA PHE A 59 25.37 -16.66 -0.37
C PHE A 59 25.19 -16.06 1.03
N ARG A 60 24.71 -16.85 1.99
CA ARG A 60 24.53 -16.40 3.38
C ARG A 60 25.86 -16.06 4.04
N ALA A 61 26.91 -16.85 3.82
CA ALA A 61 28.25 -16.59 4.34
C ALA A 61 28.85 -15.30 3.75
N ALA A 62 28.68 -15.07 2.45
CA ALA A 62 29.11 -13.84 1.80
C ALA A 62 28.38 -12.61 2.35
N GLY A 63 27.05 -12.71 2.58
CA GLY A 63 26.25 -11.64 3.17
C GLY A 63 26.69 -11.26 4.60
N LEU A 64 26.98 -12.27 5.43
CA LEU A 64 27.49 -12.04 6.79
C LEU A 64 28.91 -11.43 6.80
N HIS A 65 29.76 -11.81 5.85
CA HIS A 65 31.09 -11.19 5.72
C HIS A 65 31.03 -9.74 5.24
N ALA A 66 30.11 -9.41 4.34
CA ALA A 66 29.91 -8.04 3.87
C ALA A 66 29.42 -7.13 5.02
N SER A 67 28.48 -7.59 5.84
CA SER A 67 28.00 -6.82 7.00
C SER A 67 29.05 -6.66 8.09
N ALA A 68 29.92 -7.66 8.29
CA ALA A 68 31.03 -7.55 9.25
C ALA A 68 32.08 -6.49 8.85
N ARG A 69 32.27 -6.22 7.55
CA ARG A 69 33.16 -5.14 7.06
C ARG A 69 32.57 -3.75 7.24
N LEU A 70 31.24 -3.66 7.36
CA LEU A 70 30.53 -2.41 7.58
C LEU A 70 30.35 -2.08 9.06
N ALA A 71 30.75 -2.95 9.99
CA ALA A 71 30.72 -2.64 11.41
C ALA A 71 31.76 -1.56 11.73
N PRO A 72 31.35 -0.32 12.07
CA PRO A 72 32.31 0.72 12.42
C PRO A 72 33.01 0.35 13.73
N ARG A 73 34.30 0.02 13.65
CA ARG A 73 35.18 -0.33 14.80
C ARG A 73 35.48 0.83 15.76
N ARG A 74 34.81 1.97 15.65
CA ARG A 74 35.01 3.08 16.59
C ARG A 74 34.05 2.87 17.75
N ALA A 75 34.61 2.65 18.94
CA ALA A 75 33.88 2.70 20.19
C ALA A 75 33.10 4.01 20.21
N ILE A 76 31.79 3.89 19.98
CA ILE A 76 30.88 5.01 19.97
C ILE A 76 30.85 5.52 21.41
N ASP A 77 31.33 6.74 21.59
CA ASP A 77 31.32 7.45 22.87
C ASP A 77 29.86 7.79 23.22
N TRP A 78 29.19 6.86 23.89
CA TRP A 78 27.77 6.90 24.24
C TRP A 78 27.38 8.18 25.00
N GLN A 79 28.34 8.82 25.67
CA GLN A 79 28.12 10.08 26.39
C GLN A 79 27.80 11.25 25.45
N ARG A 80 28.30 11.23 24.19
CA ARG A 80 27.94 12.25 23.19
C ARG A 80 26.62 11.97 22.47
N LEU A 81 26.20 10.70 22.40
CA LEU A 81 24.92 10.32 21.77
C LEU A 81 23.70 10.59 22.66
N ALA A 82 23.85 10.59 23.99
CA ALA A 82 22.75 10.92 24.90
C ALA A 82 22.20 12.34 24.68
N GLY A 83 23.08 13.31 24.36
CA GLY A 83 22.67 14.69 24.05
C GLY A 83 21.96 14.83 22.70
N ALA A 84 22.39 14.07 21.67
CA ALA A 84 21.78 14.11 20.35
C ALA A 84 20.42 13.36 20.30
N ALA A 85 20.26 12.30 21.09
CA ALA A 85 19.01 11.54 21.17
C ALA A 85 17.85 12.38 21.73
N ALA A 86 18.10 13.28 22.69
CA ALA A 86 17.06 14.16 23.23
C ALA A 86 16.56 15.19 22.21
N VAL A 87 17.46 15.74 21.38
CA VAL A 87 17.08 16.68 20.32
C VAL A 87 16.37 15.96 19.18
N LEU A 88 16.84 14.76 18.79
CA LEU A 88 16.14 13.94 17.81
C LEU A 88 14.77 13.49 18.31
N LEU A 89 14.59 13.10 19.57
CA LEU A 89 13.28 12.76 20.13
C LEU A 89 12.36 13.99 20.24
N ALA A 90 12.88 15.17 20.53
CA ALA A 90 12.09 16.39 20.56
C ALA A 90 11.64 16.81 19.15
N VAL A 91 12.52 16.74 18.14
CA VAL A 91 12.20 17.03 16.73
C VAL A 91 11.32 15.95 16.11
N SER A 92 11.56 14.68 16.44
CA SER A 92 10.71 13.56 16.01
C SER A 92 9.34 13.63 16.68
N GLY A 93 9.27 14.04 17.95
CA GLY A 93 8.01 14.18 18.70
C GLY A 93 7.12 15.30 18.14
N THR A 94 7.68 16.45 17.77
CA THR A 94 6.91 17.49 17.07
C THR A 94 6.51 17.07 15.67
N LEU A 95 7.37 16.37 14.92
CA LEU A 95 7.01 15.80 13.62
C LEU A 95 5.95 14.70 13.73
N TYR A 96 6.00 13.80 14.72
CA TYR A 96 4.99 12.73 14.91
C TYR A 96 3.65 13.27 15.38
N TYR A 97 3.63 14.39 16.11
CA TYR A 97 2.37 15.03 16.53
C TYR A 97 1.70 15.81 15.39
N THR A 98 2.47 16.27 14.39
CA THR A 98 1.95 16.87 13.15
C THR A 98 1.79 15.87 12.01
N SER A 99 2.44 14.71 12.12
CA SER A 99 2.44 13.61 11.17
C SER A 99 2.09 12.35 11.94
N GLY A 100 0.85 12.28 12.42
CA GLY A 100 0.20 10.98 12.55
C GLY A 100 0.38 10.24 11.23
N PRO A 101 0.43 8.89 11.21
CA PRO A 101 0.43 8.19 9.95
C PRO A 101 -0.73 8.74 9.14
N GLU A 102 -0.42 9.54 8.12
CA GLU A 102 -1.21 9.57 6.92
C GLU A 102 -1.14 8.12 6.46
N THR A 103 -2.04 7.30 7.00
CA THR A 103 -2.78 6.39 6.15
C THR A 103 -3.21 7.33 5.04
N THR A 104 -2.44 7.32 3.95
CA THR A 104 -2.87 7.94 2.72
C THR A 104 -4.28 7.42 2.59
N SER A 105 -5.25 8.30 2.81
CA SER A 105 -6.60 8.12 2.37
C SER A 105 -6.41 8.03 0.87
N VAL A 106 -6.02 6.84 0.40
CA VAL A 106 -6.13 6.47 -0.99
C VAL A 106 -7.60 6.70 -1.19
N GLN A 107 -7.93 7.81 -1.85
CA GLN A 107 -9.26 8.09 -2.33
C GLN A 107 -9.54 6.93 -3.28
N ARG A 108 -10.08 5.86 -2.70
CA ARG A 108 -10.18 4.54 -3.31
C ARG A 108 -11.41 4.62 -4.20
N GLY A 109 -11.18 4.64 -5.51
CA GLY A 109 -12.23 4.76 -6.53
C GLY A 109 -12.44 6.20 -7.01
N THR A 110 -12.33 6.41 -8.32
CA THR A 110 -12.90 7.57 -9.02
C THR A 110 -14.42 7.38 -9.15
N ASP A 111 -15.19 8.47 -9.29
CA ASP A 111 -16.65 8.38 -9.54
C ASP A 111 -17.00 7.50 -10.76
N ASP A 112 -16.04 7.32 -11.68
CA ASP A 112 -16.18 6.51 -12.90
C ASP A 112 -15.87 5.01 -12.70
N ALA A 113 -15.61 4.54 -11.47
CA ALA A 113 -15.23 3.14 -11.22
C ALA A 113 -16.35 2.12 -11.51
N GLY A 114 -17.55 2.55 -11.90
CA GLY A 114 -18.66 1.67 -12.26
C GLY A 114 -19.31 0.94 -11.08
N VAL A 115 -18.66 0.83 -9.92
CA VAL A 115 -19.24 0.25 -8.69
C VAL A 115 -19.48 1.32 -7.63
N VAL A 116 -20.71 1.38 -7.13
CA VAL A 116 -21.14 2.39 -6.16
C VAL A 116 -21.75 1.74 -4.93
N ALA A 117 -21.10 1.94 -3.78
CA ALA A 117 -21.62 1.57 -2.46
C ALA A 117 -22.81 2.47 -2.08
N GLN A 118 -24.00 1.93 -1.82
CA GLN A 118 -25.25 2.72 -1.64
C GLN A 118 -25.68 2.87 -0.18
N SER A 119 -25.79 1.76 0.56
CA SER A 119 -26.26 1.71 1.95
C SER A 119 -25.40 0.72 2.72
N PRO A 120 -25.13 0.91 4.03
CA PRO A 120 -25.55 2.02 4.88
C PRO A 120 -24.71 3.29 4.70
N ARG A 121 -25.30 4.44 4.99
CA ARG A 121 -24.66 5.77 5.02
C ARG A 121 -25.18 6.57 6.22
N GLY A 122 -24.32 7.35 6.86
CA GLY A 122 -24.72 8.25 7.94
C GLY A 122 -25.10 7.51 9.24
N GLU A 123 -26.15 7.96 9.93
CA GLU A 123 -26.60 7.35 11.18
C GLU A 123 -27.55 6.18 10.92
N VAL A 124 -27.29 5.04 11.53
CA VAL A 124 -28.07 3.80 11.43
C VAL A 124 -28.53 3.37 12.82
N ASP A 125 -29.79 2.98 12.96
CA ASP A 125 -30.31 2.42 14.21
C ASP A 125 -29.60 1.09 14.52
N GLY A 126 -28.94 1.04 15.68
CA GLY A 126 -28.24 -0.13 16.20
C GLY A 126 -29.16 -1.31 16.51
N ASN A 127 -30.49 -1.17 16.42
CA ASN A 127 -31.45 -2.26 16.51
C ASN A 127 -31.99 -2.76 15.15
N ALA A 128 -31.93 -1.94 14.10
CA ALA A 128 -32.49 -2.27 12.78
C ALA A 128 -31.53 -3.14 11.95
N PRO A 129 -31.98 -4.14 11.17
CA PRO A 129 -31.10 -4.99 10.35
C PRO A 129 -30.05 -4.20 9.55
N LEU A 130 -28.78 -4.60 9.66
CA LEU A 130 -27.67 -3.89 9.03
C LEU A 130 -27.44 -4.49 7.65
N ARG A 131 -27.85 -3.77 6.62
CA ARG A 131 -27.78 -4.21 5.22
C ARG A 131 -26.84 -3.31 4.42
N PHE A 132 -25.86 -3.94 3.81
CA PHE A 132 -24.95 -3.38 2.82
C PHE A 132 -25.53 -3.57 1.41
N SER A 133 -25.51 -2.55 0.57
CA SER A 133 -25.95 -2.65 -0.82
C SER A 133 -25.10 -1.80 -1.75
N TRP A 134 -24.89 -2.28 -2.97
CA TRP A 134 -24.08 -1.63 -4.01
C TRP A 134 -24.67 -1.87 -5.39
N THR A 135 -24.26 -1.07 -6.37
CA THR A 135 -24.66 -1.21 -7.77
C THR A 135 -23.46 -1.25 -8.70
N GLY A 136 -23.65 -1.82 -9.90
CA GLY A 136 -22.69 -1.78 -11.00
C GLY A 136 -21.54 -2.79 -10.93
N ALA A 137 -21.58 -3.71 -9.96
CA ALA A 137 -20.67 -4.85 -9.89
C ALA A 137 -21.40 -6.14 -10.36
N PRO A 138 -21.17 -6.62 -11.59
CA PRO A 138 -21.72 -7.89 -12.02
C PRO A 138 -20.99 -9.05 -11.30
N GLY A 139 -21.74 -9.93 -10.63
CA GLY A 139 -21.22 -11.18 -10.06
C GLY A 139 -20.85 -11.10 -8.57
N ALA A 140 -19.73 -11.74 -8.22
CA ALA A 140 -19.23 -11.81 -6.86
C ALA A 140 -18.36 -10.60 -6.51
N VAL A 141 -18.61 -9.99 -5.35
CA VAL A 141 -17.82 -8.88 -4.82
C VAL A 141 -17.24 -9.25 -3.47
N ARG A 142 -16.11 -8.64 -3.10
CA ARG A 142 -15.54 -8.73 -1.76
C ARG A 142 -15.94 -7.48 -0.96
N LEU A 143 -16.72 -7.67 0.10
CA LEU A 143 -17.16 -6.62 1.01
C LEU A 143 -16.16 -6.48 2.16
N PHE A 144 -15.74 -5.23 2.41
CA PHE A 144 -14.93 -4.86 3.56
C PHE A 144 -15.68 -3.89 4.45
N VAL A 145 -15.70 -4.16 5.76
CA VAL A 145 -16.18 -3.23 6.78
C VAL A 145 -15.11 -3.10 7.86
N VAL A 146 -14.66 -1.88 8.10
CA VAL A 146 -13.54 -1.57 8.99
C VAL A 146 -13.96 -0.58 10.07
N ASP A 147 -13.45 -0.82 11.27
CA ASP A 147 -13.39 0.13 12.36
C ASP A 147 -11.99 0.75 12.34
N VAL A 148 -11.90 2.08 12.28
CA VAL A 148 -10.61 2.80 12.22
C VAL A 148 -9.76 2.61 13.48
N THR A 149 -10.36 2.13 14.56
CA THR A 149 -9.67 1.85 15.82
C THR A 149 -9.09 0.43 15.88
N ARG A 150 -9.43 -0.45 14.93
CA ARG A 150 -9.00 -1.86 14.89
C ARG A 150 -8.10 -2.13 13.69
N PRO A 151 -7.09 -3.01 13.83
CA PRO A 151 -6.20 -3.35 12.73
C PRO A 151 -6.84 -4.30 11.70
N GLU A 152 -7.86 -5.07 12.10
CA GLU A 152 -8.51 -6.09 11.27
C GLU A 152 -9.93 -5.66 10.85
N PRO A 153 -10.38 -6.02 9.62
CA PRO A 153 -11.74 -5.76 9.19
C PRO A 153 -12.74 -6.57 10.03
N LEU A 154 -13.85 -5.93 10.40
CA LEU A 154 -14.95 -6.60 11.09
C LEU A 154 -15.71 -7.54 10.16
N VAL A 155 -15.77 -7.19 8.88
CA VAL A 155 -16.37 -8.01 7.82
C VAL A 155 -15.40 -8.05 6.64
N ASP A 156 -15.05 -9.27 6.23
CA ASP A 156 -14.35 -9.58 5.00
C ASP A 156 -15.03 -10.82 4.39
N ARG A 157 -15.83 -10.59 3.35
CA ARG A 157 -16.70 -11.62 2.75
C ARG A 157 -16.77 -11.47 1.25
N THR A 158 -16.75 -12.59 0.54
CA THR A 158 -17.18 -12.66 -0.86
C THR A 158 -18.69 -12.88 -0.90
N VAL A 159 -19.41 -11.98 -1.57
CA VAL A 159 -20.88 -11.97 -1.66
C VAL A 159 -21.28 -11.94 -3.12
N GLU A 160 -22.23 -12.78 -3.49
CA GLU A 160 -22.86 -12.73 -4.82
C GLU A 160 -24.04 -11.76 -4.81
N GLY A 161 -24.17 -10.96 -5.87
CA GLY A 161 -25.28 -10.04 -6.05
C GLY A 161 -24.99 -8.61 -5.58
N GLY A 162 -26.05 -7.85 -5.29
CA GLY A 162 -25.99 -6.40 -5.00
C GLY A 162 -26.20 -6.01 -3.54
N SER A 163 -26.28 -6.98 -2.62
CA SER A 163 -26.50 -6.69 -1.21
C SER A 163 -26.05 -7.82 -0.28
N PHE A 164 -25.68 -7.45 0.94
CA PHE A 164 -25.33 -8.35 2.03
C PHE A 164 -26.03 -7.89 3.31
N GLU A 165 -26.69 -8.81 4.01
CA GLU A 165 -27.27 -8.53 5.33
C GLU A 165 -26.41 -9.20 6.41
N VAL A 166 -25.98 -8.41 7.39
CA VAL A 166 -25.14 -8.89 8.49
C VAL A 166 -25.94 -9.83 9.38
N SER A 167 -25.35 -10.99 9.70
CA SER A 167 -25.96 -11.94 10.62
C SER A 167 -26.10 -11.37 12.03
N ALA A 168 -27.02 -11.91 12.83
CA ALA A 168 -27.20 -11.49 14.22
C ALA A 168 -25.95 -11.69 15.09
N GLU A 169 -25.09 -12.65 14.73
CA GLU A 169 -23.82 -12.92 15.41
C GLU A 169 -22.75 -11.88 15.04
N GLU A 170 -22.51 -11.65 13.74
CA GLU A 170 -21.56 -10.63 13.28
C GLU A 170 -21.96 -9.22 13.73
N ARG A 171 -23.27 -8.97 13.88
CA ARG A 171 -23.78 -7.71 14.42
C ARG A 171 -23.22 -7.39 15.81
N ARG A 172 -22.89 -8.40 16.62
CA ARG A 172 -22.31 -8.20 17.96
C ARG A 172 -20.89 -7.63 17.92
N LEU A 173 -20.22 -7.71 16.77
CA LEU A 173 -18.90 -7.10 16.56
C LEU A 173 -19.00 -5.57 16.41
N PHE A 174 -20.19 -5.05 16.12
CA PHE A 174 -20.44 -3.63 15.95
C PHE A 174 -20.90 -2.99 17.26
N GLU A 175 -20.06 -2.13 17.80
CA GLU A 175 -20.33 -1.29 18.95
C GLU A 175 -21.19 -0.08 18.58
N ARG A 176 -22.14 0.29 19.46
CA ARG A 176 -22.93 1.52 19.35
C ARG A 176 -22.07 2.73 19.67
N GLY A 177 -22.34 3.85 19.01
CA GLY A 177 -21.54 5.08 19.10
C GLY A 177 -20.29 5.08 18.23
N SER A 178 -19.94 3.95 17.61
CA SER A 178 -18.76 3.83 16.76
C SER A 178 -19.07 4.20 15.30
N THR A 179 -18.03 4.66 14.61
CA THR A 179 -18.03 4.94 13.18
C THR A 179 -17.34 3.82 12.43
N TYR A 180 -17.96 3.39 11.33
CA TYR A 180 -17.42 2.37 10.45
C TYR A 180 -17.26 2.91 9.04
N HIS A 181 -16.24 2.39 8.36
CA HIS A 181 -16.00 2.62 6.95
C HIS A 181 -16.19 1.30 6.21
N TRP A 182 -16.73 1.35 5.01
CA TRP A 182 -16.92 0.15 4.20
C TRP A 182 -16.80 0.46 2.72
N PHE A 183 -16.41 -0.57 1.96
CA PHE A 183 -16.31 -0.52 0.50
C PHE A 183 -16.40 -1.94 -0.05
N VAL A 184 -16.57 -2.05 -1.36
CA VAL A 184 -16.56 -3.33 -2.08
C VAL A 184 -15.47 -3.34 -3.13
N GLU A 185 -14.89 -4.51 -3.35
CA GLU A 185 -13.96 -4.78 -4.44
C GLU A 185 -14.58 -5.81 -5.38
N TYR A 186 -14.47 -5.61 -6.68
CA TYR A 186 -14.87 -6.60 -7.67
C TYR A 186 -13.80 -6.74 -8.73
N ARG A 187 -13.74 -7.90 -9.36
CA ARG A 187 -12.85 -8.15 -10.50
C ARG A 187 -13.65 -8.07 -11.79
N ASP A 188 -13.24 -7.19 -12.70
CA ASP A 188 -13.91 -7.03 -13.98
C ASP A 188 -13.60 -8.17 -14.96
N ALA A 189 -14.19 -8.12 -16.16
CA ALA A 189 -13.99 -9.12 -17.20
C ALA A 189 -12.53 -9.21 -17.69
N SER A 190 -11.73 -8.15 -17.53
CA SER A 190 -10.31 -8.13 -17.87
C SER A 190 -9.42 -8.72 -16.76
N GLY A 191 -10.01 -9.01 -15.60
CA GLY A 191 -9.28 -9.42 -14.42
C GLY A 191 -8.75 -8.26 -13.59
N ALA A 192 -9.06 -7.00 -13.93
CA ALA A 192 -8.64 -5.85 -13.14
C ALA A 192 -9.47 -5.77 -11.84
N MET A 193 -8.82 -5.41 -10.74
CA MET A 193 -9.52 -5.14 -9.49
C MET A 193 -10.06 -3.72 -9.51
N ILE A 194 -11.35 -3.57 -9.27
CA ILE A 194 -12.04 -2.29 -9.19
C ILE A 194 -12.61 -2.15 -7.78
N THR A 195 -12.36 -1.02 -7.15
CA THR A 195 -12.83 -0.73 -5.79
C THR A 195 -13.83 0.41 -5.80
N SER A 196 -14.94 0.24 -5.09
CA SER A 196 -15.90 1.32 -4.86
C SER A 196 -15.31 2.42 -3.98
N GLN A 197 -15.97 3.57 -3.99
CA GLN A 197 -15.74 4.59 -2.97
C GLN A 197 -15.94 4.06 -1.57
N THR A 198 -15.12 4.55 -0.64
CA THR A 198 -15.28 4.28 0.78
C THR A 198 -16.48 5.05 1.31
N THR A 199 -17.42 4.33 1.90
CA THR A 199 -18.63 4.86 2.49
C THR A 199 -18.53 4.81 4.02
N ARG A 200 -19.13 5.78 4.71
CA ARG A 200 -19.12 5.88 6.18
C ARG A 200 -20.53 5.75 6.75
N PHE A 201 -20.65 5.03 7.86
CA PHE A 201 -21.84 5.05 8.71
C PHE A 201 -21.47 5.00 10.20
N SER A 202 -22.44 5.30 11.06
CA SER A 202 -22.32 5.22 12.52
C SER A 202 -23.56 4.56 13.11
N LEU A 203 -23.38 3.75 14.15
CA LEU A 203 -24.50 3.08 14.82
C LEU A 203 -24.93 3.88 16.04
N ARG A 204 -26.23 4.14 16.17
CA ARG A 204 -26.85 4.73 17.37
C ARG A 204 -27.51 3.69 18.25
#